data_AF-A0A1F8H9Q7-F1
#
_entry.id   AF-A0A1F8H9Q7-F1
#
_cell.length_a   1.000
_cell.length_b   1.000
_cell.length_c   1.000
_cell.angle_alpha   90.00
_cell.angle_beta   90.00
_cell.angle_gamma   90.00
#
_symmetry.space_group_name_H-M   'P 1'
#
loop_
_entity.id
_entity.type
_entity.pdbx_description
1 polymer ?
#
loop_
_entity_poly.entity_id
_entity_poly.type
_entity_poly.pdbx_seq_one_letter_code
_entity_poly.pdbx_strand_id
1 'polypeptide(L)'
;MTPKRLQNKILKRLEPIERMSFMERCGIFMGKVQIVEAALKGLLNRGYGYEQERMERWTLGRVIAELKGQGLRGDFVLVLEELLVYRNTIAHDLVAYDAITRKILGPKSKGFSWPWRFLSKGLYQVEYTIQVYDFLSTNDYF
;
A
#
# COMPACT_ATOMS: atom_id res chain seq x y z
N MET A 1 -18.16 -11.71 1.31
CA MET A 1 -16.88 -12.28 0.79
C MET A 1 -16.25 -13.11 1.90
N THR A 2 -15.82 -14.35 1.66
CA THR A 2 -15.17 -15.16 2.72
C THR A 2 -13.65 -14.88 2.80
N PRO A 3 -13.00 -15.06 3.96
CA PRO A 3 -11.56 -14.84 4.11
C PRO A 3 -10.70 -15.62 3.12
N LYS A 4 -11.02 -16.90 2.91
CA LYS A 4 -10.33 -17.77 1.94
C LYS A 4 -10.48 -17.28 0.50
N ARG A 5 -11.67 -16.79 0.13
CA ARG A 5 -11.92 -16.25 -1.22
C ARG A 5 -11.17 -14.94 -1.43
N LEU A 6 -11.09 -14.09 -0.40
CA LEU A 6 -10.30 -12.86 -0.43
C LEU A 6 -8.80 -13.17 -0.60
N GLN A 7 -8.27 -14.07 0.22
CA GLN A 7 -6.86 -14.48 0.12
C GLN A 7 -6.53 -15.02 -1.27
N ASN A 8 -7.35 -15.92 -1.82
CA ASN A 8 -7.14 -16.46 -3.17
C ASN A 8 -7.18 -15.36 -4.24
N LYS A 9 -8.07 -14.36 -4.10
CA LYS A 9 -8.16 -13.23 -5.03
C LYS A 9 -6.88 -12.39 -4.98
N ILE A 10 -6.34 -12.14 -3.79
CA ILE A 10 -5.08 -11.40 -3.61
C ILE A 10 -3.92 -12.18 -4.21
N LEU A 11 -3.76 -13.46 -3.86
CA LEU A 11 -2.66 -14.29 -4.38
C LEU A 11 -2.66 -14.36 -5.91
N LYS A 12 -3.84 -14.53 -6.52
CA LYS A 12 -3.99 -14.52 -7.98
C LYS A 12 -3.57 -13.19 -8.62
N ARG A 13 -3.76 -12.06 -7.94
CA ARG A 13 -3.30 -10.74 -8.41
C ARG A 13 -1.79 -10.55 -8.24
N LEU A 14 -1.18 -11.27 -7.31
CA LEU A 14 0.27 -11.20 -7.05
C LEU A 14 1.09 -12.16 -7.92
N GLU A 15 0.51 -13.26 -8.41
CA GLU A 15 1.19 -14.23 -9.29
C GLU A 15 2.00 -13.59 -10.44
N PRO A 16 1.45 -12.64 -11.23
CA PRO A 16 2.21 -12.03 -12.32
C PRO A 16 3.42 -11.22 -11.83
N ILE A 17 3.37 -10.70 -10.60
CA ILE A 17 4.40 -9.86 -9.99
C ILE A 17 5.57 -10.71 -9.47
N GLU A 18 5.36 -12.01 -9.23
CA GLU A 18 6.40 -12.91 -8.70
C GLU A 18 7.57 -13.14 -9.66
N ARG A 19 7.40 -12.87 -10.95
CA ARG A 19 8.50 -12.99 -11.93
C ARG A 19 9.30 -11.70 -12.11
N MET A 20 8.84 -10.61 -11.52
CA MET A 20 9.46 -9.30 -11.65
C MET A 20 10.69 -9.16 -10.74
N SER A 21 11.62 -8.34 -11.18
CA SER A 21 12.77 -7.90 -10.38
C SER A 21 12.34 -7.12 -9.15
N PHE A 22 13.24 -6.99 -8.18
CA PHE A 22 12.97 -6.27 -6.93
C PHE A 22 12.47 -4.84 -7.17
N MET A 23 13.12 -4.11 -8.08
CA MET A 23 12.78 -2.71 -8.37
C MET A 23 11.44 -2.56 -9.07
N GLU A 24 11.10 -3.48 -9.99
CA GLU A 24 9.77 -3.52 -10.61
C GLU A 24 8.69 -3.77 -9.55
N ARG A 25 8.92 -4.71 -8.62
CA ARG A 25 8.00 -4.96 -7.52
C ARG A 25 7.84 -3.75 -6.60
N CYS A 26 8.92 -3.04 -6.29
CA CYS A 26 8.87 -1.78 -5.55
C CYS A 26 8.03 -0.74 -6.31
N GLY A 27 8.23 -0.60 -7.62
CA GLY A 27 7.45 0.30 -8.48
C GLY A 27 5.96 -0.03 -8.47
N ILE A 28 5.61 -1.32 -8.63
CA ILE A 28 4.22 -1.79 -8.57
C ILE A 28 3.60 -1.49 -7.19
N PHE A 29 4.32 -1.78 -6.11
CA PHE A 29 3.86 -1.50 -4.76
C PHE A 29 3.60 0.00 -4.58
N MET A 30 4.57 0.86 -4.92
CA MET A 30 4.44 2.31 -4.77
C MET A 30 3.29 2.88 -5.62
N GLY A 31 3.15 2.42 -6.87
CA GLY A 31 2.04 2.83 -7.74
C GLY A 31 0.68 2.46 -7.15
N LYS A 32 0.54 1.25 -6.61
CA LYS A 32 -0.71 0.82 -5.96
C LYS A 32 -1.02 1.63 -4.71
N VAL A 33 -0.03 1.95 -3.89
CA VAL A 33 -0.23 2.81 -2.72
C VAL A 33 -0.69 4.20 -3.13
N GLN A 34 -0.14 4.77 -4.20
CA GLN A 34 -0.58 6.07 -4.71
C GLN A 34 -2.04 6.04 -5.20
N ILE A 35 -2.47 4.95 -5.84
CA ILE A 35 -3.87 4.74 -6.23
C ILE A 35 -4.78 4.70 -4.99
N VAL A 36 -4.37 3.98 -3.94
CA VAL A 36 -5.12 3.95 -2.66
C VAL A 36 -5.21 5.35 -2.06
N GLU A 37 -4.10 6.10 -1.99
CA GLU A 37 -4.10 7.47 -1.48
C GLU A 37 -5.07 8.38 -2.26
N ALA A 38 -5.07 8.29 -3.60
CA ALA A 38 -5.98 9.05 -4.44
C ALA A 38 -7.45 8.68 -4.19
N ALA A 39 -7.74 7.39 -4.03
CA ALA A 39 -9.10 6.92 -3.71
C ALA A 39 -9.59 7.46 -2.36
N LEU A 40 -8.73 7.46 -1.34
CA LEU A 40 -9.04 8.00 -0.01
C LEU A 40 -9.23 9.53 -0.02
N LYS A 41 -8.44 10.27 -0.80
CA LYS A 41 -8.68 11.70 -1.06
C LYS A 41 -10.05 11.92 -1.71
N GLY A 42 -10.42 11.04 -2.66
CA GLY A 42 -11.75 11.04 -3.26
C GLY A 42 -12.87 10.80 -2.24
N LEU A 43 -12.63 9.94 -1.24
CA LEU A 43 -13.56 9.72 -0.13
C LEU A 43 -13.72 10.98 0.73
N LEU A 44 -12.62 11.66 1.09
CA LEU A 44 -12.66 12.95 1.80
C LEU A 44 -13.42 14.03 1.03
N ASN A 45 -13.24 14.10 -0.28
CA ASN A 45 -13.94 15.05 -1.12
C ASN A 45 -15.45 14.78 -1.17
N ARG A 46 -15.85 13.55 -1.52
CA ARG A 46 -17.27 13.21 -1.72
C ARG A 46 -18.05 13.03 -0.41
N GLY A 47 -17.42 12.48 0.62
CA GLY A 47 -18.06 12.18 1.89
C GLY A 47 -18.04 13.34 2.88
N TYR A 48 -17.01 14.19 2.83
CA TYR A 48 -16.75 15.19 3.88
C TYR A 48 -16.46 16.60 3.33
N GLY A 49 -16.62 16.84 2.03
CA GLY A 49 -16.58 18.17 1.43
C GLY A 49 -15.18 18.81 1.34
N TYR A 50 -14.10 18.04 1.48
CA TYR A 50 -12.75 18.58 1.34
C TYR A 50 -12.43 18.89 -0.13
N GLU A 51 -11.94 20.10 -0.41
CA GLU A 51 -11.49 20.49 -1.75
C GLU A 51 -10.26 19.69 -2.19
N GLN A 52 -10.25 19.28 -3.47
CA GLN A 52 -9.16 18.47 -4.03
C GLN A 52 -7.83 19.21 -4.01
N GLU A 53 -7.83 20.51 -4.31
CA GLU A 53 -6.65 21.39 -4.29
C GLU A 53 -5.99 21.42 -2.90
N ARG A 54 -6.81 21.49 -1.84
CA ARG A 54 -6.32 21.45 -0.45
C ARG A 54 -5.58 20.16 -0.15
N MET A 55 -6.00 19.05 -0.74
CA MET A 55 -5.47 17.71 -0.50
C MET A 55 -4.33 17.29 -1.44
N GLU A 56 -4.00 18.10 -2.45
CA GLU A 56 -3.02 17.76 -3.49
C GLU A 56 -1.68 17.34 -2.86
N ARG A 57 -1.19 18.14 -1.90
CA ARG A 57 0.08 17.92 -1.19
C ARG A 57 -0.02 16.98 0.02
N TRP A 58 -1.20 16.42 0.29
CA TRP A 58 -1.35 15.55 1.46
C TRP A 58 -0.72 14.20 1.20
N THR A 59 -0.01 13.70 2.20
CA THR A 59 0.51 12.33 2.21
C THR A 59 -0.57 11.36 2.67
N LEU A 60 -0.41 10.07 2.36
CA LEU A 60 -1.26 9.00 2.87
C LEU A 60 -1.47 9.10 4.39
N GLY A 61 -0.40 9.36 5.17
CA GLY A 61 -0.51 9.50 6.63
C GLY A 61 -1.43 10.65 7.05
N ARG A 62 -1.37 11.79 6.36
CA ARG A 62 -2.29 12.92 6.62
C ARG A 62 -3.73 12.57 6.23
N VAL A 63 -3.93 11.93 5.07
CA VAL A 63 -5.25 11.50 4.62
C VAL A 63 -5.90 10.53 5.61
N ILE A 64 -5.13 9.58 6.14
CA ILE A 64 -5.59 8.64 7.19
C ILE A 64 -6.00 9.38 8.45
N ALA A 65 -5.18 10.33 8.92
CA ALA A 65 -5.46 11.10 10.13
C ALA A 65 -6.77 11.91 10.00
N GLU A 66 -6.99 12.53 8.84
CA GLU A 66 -8.19 13.31 8.57
C GLU A 66 -9.43 12.40 8.49
N LEU A 67 -9.37 11.29 7.75
CA LEU A 67 -10.47 10.31 7.69
C LEU A 67 -10.81 9.74 9.08
N LYS A 68 -9.80 9.46 9.90
CA LYS A 68 -9.98 9.02 11.29
C LYS A 68 -10.69 10.09 12.11
N GLY A 69 -10.32 11.37 11.96
CA GLY A 69 -10.99 12.50 12.60
C GLY A 69 -12.45 12.68 12.16
N GLN A 70 -12.78 12.28 10.93
CA GLN A 70 -14.13 12.27 10.38
C GLN A 70 -14.95 11.02 10.73
N GLY A 71 -14.42 10.13 11.58
CA GLY A 71 -15.15 8.95 12.06
C GLY A 71 -15.06 7.72 11.15
N LEU A 72 -14.07 7.64 10.26
CA LEU A 72 -13.83 6.42 9.48
C LEU A 72 -13.69 5.20 10.42
N ARG A 73 -14.34 4.10 10.04
CA ARG A 73 -14.36 2.86 10.82
C ARG A 73 -12.96 2.39 11.24
N GLY A 74 -12.82 2.09 12.54
CA GLY A 74 -11.52 1.86 13.17
C GLY A 74 -10.77 0.64 12.62
N ASP A 75 -11.48 -0.41 12.22
CA ASP A 75 -10.87 -1.60 11.61
C ASP A 75 -10.24 -1.29 10.24
N PHE A 76 -10.86 -0.45 9.41
CA PHE A 76 -10.24 -0.03 8.15
C PHE A 76 -9.09 0.96 8.39
N VAL A 77 -9.20 1.82 9.40
CA VAL A 77 -8.08 2.69 9.82
C VAL A 77 -6.84 1.85 10.18
N LEU A 78 -6.99 0.75 10.92
CA LEU A 78 -5.87 -0.14 11.25
C LEU A 78 -5.21 -0.74 10.00
N VAL A 79 -6.01 -1.12 8.99
CA VAL A 79 -5.49 -1.63 7.71
C VAL A 79 -4.66 -0.56 6.99
N LEU A 80 -5.12 0.69 7.00
CA LEU A 80 -4.44 1.82 6.38
C LEU A 80 -3.15 2.22 7.14
N GLU A 81 -3.18 2.20 8.47
CA GLU A 81 -2.01 2.47 9.32
C GLU A 81 -0.93 1.40 9.09
N GLU A 82 -1.30 0.12 8.93
CA GLU A 82 -0.37 -0.95 8.55
C GLU A 82 0.22 -0.73 7.14
N LEU A 83 -0.62 -0.34 6.17
CA LEU A 83 -0.14 -0.01 4.82
C LEU A 83 0.87 1.16 4.83
N LEU A 84 0.62 2.17 5.67
CA LEU A 84 1.51 3.32 5.83
C LEU A 84 2.91 2.91 6.32
N VAL A 85 2.98 1.95 7.24
CA VAL A 85 4.27 1.39 7.72
C VAL A 85 5.04 0.76 6.55
N TYR A 86 4.39 -0.12 5.78
CA TYR A 86 5.04 -0.73 4.61
C TYR A 86 5.47 0.31 3.57
N ARG A 87 4.61 1.31 3.30
CA ARG A 87 4.93 2.40 2.36
C ARG A 87 6.20 3.11 2.77
N ASN A 88 6.29 3.53 4.03
CA ASN A 88 7.42 4.30 4.51
C ASN A 88 8.71 3.49 4.51
N THR A 89 8.69 2.26 5.03
CA THR A 89 9.87 1.38 5.02
C THR A 89 10.32 1.04 3.59
N ILE A 90 9.40 0.78 2.65
CA ILE A 90 9.79 0.49 1.27
C ILE A 90 10.39 1.72 0.58
N ALA A 91 9.76 2.89 0.74
CA ALA A 91 10.22 4.13 0.12
C ALA A 91 11.58 4.61 0.66
N HIS A 92 11.82 4.48 1.97
CA HIS A 92 13.03 4.99 2.61
C HIS A 92 14.15 3.95 2.72
N ASP A 93 13.83 2.71 3.11
CA ASP A 93 14.86 1.74 3.48
C ASP A 93 15.18 0.77 2.34
N LEU A 94 14.16 0.24 1.64
CA LEU A 94 14.39 -0.79 0.63
C LEU A 94 14.93 -0.24 -0.70
N VAL A 95 14.47 0.94 -1.13
CA VAL A 95 15.00 1.59 -2.34
C VAL A 95 16.44 2.04 -2.13
N ALA A 96 16.75 2.63 -0.97
CA ALA A 96 18.12 3.00 -0.62
C ALA A 96 19.03 1.76 -0.49
N TYR A 97 18.51 0.69 0.10
CA TYR A 97 19.23 -0.57 0.24
C TYR A 97 19.63 -1.17 -1.12
N ASP A 98 18.73 -1.24 -2.10
CA ASP A 98 19.06 -1.77 -3.43
C ASP A 98 20.19 -0.98 -4.11
N ALA A 99 20.13 0.36 -4.03
CA ALA A 99 21.16 1.24 -4.59
C ALA A 99 22.53 1.05 -3.92
N ILE A 100 22.57 0.94 -2.58
CA ILE A 100 23.81 0.77 -1.81
C ILE A 100 24.38 -0.64 -1.98
N THR A 101 23.53 -1.67 -1.89
CA THR A 101 23.95 -3.08 -1.94
C THR A 101 24.55 -3.44 -3.29
N ARG A 102 23.96 -2.97 -4.40
CA ARG A 102 24.53 -3.15 -5.74
C ARG A 102 25.88 -2.48 -5.89
N LYS A 103 26.08 -1.33 -5.25
CA LYS A 103 27.33 -0.54 -5.32
C LYS A 103 28.45 -1.13 -4.47
N ILE A 104 28.13 -1.74 -3.32
CA ILE A 104 29.13 -2.22 -2.35
C ILE A 104 29.43 -3.71 -2.48
N LEU A 105 28.41 -4.56 -2.61
CA LEU A 105 28.57 -6.03 -2.54
C LEU A 105 28.60 -6.72 -3.92
N GLY A 106 28.36 -5.96 -4.99
CA GLY A 106 28.20 -6.50 -6.33
C GLY A 106 27.01 -7.48 -6.44
N PRO A 107 26.86 -8.18 -7.58
CA PRO A 107 25.72 -9.08 -7.81
C PRO A 107 25.70 -10.36 -6.94
N LYS A 108 26.67 -10.54 -6.04
CA LYS A 108 26.85 -11.76 -5.22
C LYS A 108 26.40 -11.61 -3.75
N SER A 109 25.55 -10.64 -3.41
CA SER A 109 24.95 -10.51 -2.07
C SER A 109 23.93 -11.64 -1.79
N LYS A 110 24.37 -12.89 -1.78
CA LYS A 110 23.59 -14.06 -1.37
C LYS A 110 23.57 -14.09 0.16
N GLY A 111 22.46 -13.67 0.77
CA GLY A 111 22.27 -13.84 2.21
C GLY A 111 21.13 -13.04 2.84
N PHE A 112 20.75 -11.90 2.26
CA PHE A 112 19.78 -11.01 2.92
C PHE A 112 18.40 -11.08 2.27
N SER A 113 17.58 -12.05 2.68
CA SER A 113 16.21 -12.26 2.16
C SER A 113 15.17 -11.31 2.77
N TRP A 114 15.54 -10.53 3.79
CA TRP A 114 14.60 -9.67 4.51
C TRP A 114 13.90 -8.63 3.61
N PRO A 115 14.61 -7.86 2.74
CA PRO A 115 13.97 -6.88 1.86
C PRO A 115 12.94 -7.53 0.94
N TRP A 116 13.27 -8.69 0.35
CA TRP A 116 12.35 -9.43 -0.52
C TRP A 116 11.10 -9.89 0.23
N ARG A 117 11.26 -10.46 1.43
CA ARG A 117 10.12 -10.90 2.26
C ARG A 117 9.26 -9.73 2.70
N PHE A 118 9.89 -8.61 3.07
CA PHE A 118 9.19 -7.40 3.50
C PHE A 118 8.39 -6.79 2.35
N LEU A 119 8.98 -6.70 1.16
CA LEU A 119 8.29 -6.24 -0.05
C LEU A 119 7.12 -7.15 -0.45
N SER A 120 7.29 -8.48 -0.37
CA SER A 120 6.19 -9.43 -0.60
C SER A 120 5.02 -9.22 0.37
N LYS A 121 5.31 -8.94 1.65
CA LYS A 121 4.27 -8.60 2.63
C LYS A 121 3.60 -7.27 2.31
N GLY A 122 4.36 -6.25 1.93
CA GLY A 122 3.81 -4.96 1.49
C GLY A 122 2.90 -5.08 0.27
N LEU A 123 3.30 -5.87 -0.73
CA LEU A 123 2.48 -6.17 -1.91
C LEU A 123 1.16 -6.86 -1.54
N TYR A 124 1.22 -7.82 -0.61
CA TYR A 124 0.00 -8.42 -0.06
C TYR A 124 -0.87 -7.39 0.65
N GLN A 125 -0.28 -6.54 1.49
CA GLN A 125 -1.01 -5.55 2.27
C GLN A 125 -1.70 -4.51 1.39
N VAL A 126 -1.05 -4.01 0.34
CA VAL A 126 -1.68 -3.03 -0.55
C VAL A 126 -2.83 -3.65 -1.35
N GLU A 127 -2.70 -4.91 -1.80
CA GLU A 127 -3.80 -5.62 -2.44
C GLU A 127 -4.95 -5.87 -1.46
N TYR A 128 -4.65 -6.31 -0.25
CA TYR A 128 -5.65 -6.47 0.81
C TYR A 128 -6.41 -5.16 1.06
N THR A 129 -5.68 -4.05 1.19
CA THR A 129 -6.28 -2.71 1.38
C THR A 129 -7.22 -2.34 0.24
N ILE A 130 -6.81 -2.56 -1.02
CA ILE A 130 -7.65 -2.32 -2.19
C ILE A 130 -8.92 -3.18 -2.12
N GLN A 131 -8.80 -4.47 -1.81
CA GLN A 131 -9.96 -5.35 -1.73
C GLN A 131 -10.94 -4.97 -0.61
N VAL A 132 -10.42 -4.52 0.55
CA VAL A 132 -11.26 -4.02 1.64
C VAL A 132 -11.94 -2.71 1.23
N TYR A 133 -11.20 -1.78 0.65
CA TYR A 133 -11.76 -0.51 0.14
C TYR A 133 -12.88 -0.76 -0.87
N ASP A 134 -12.64 -1.59 -1.90
CA ASP A 134 -13.64 -1.93 -2.91
C ASP A 134 -14.91 -2.52 -2.28
N PHE A 135 -14.73 -3.43 -1.31
CA PHE A 135 -15.86 -4.05 -0.61
C PHE A 135 -16.65 -3.02 0.19
N LEU A 136 -15.99 -2.13 0.93
CA LEU A 136 -16.65 -1.09 1.71
C LEU A 136 -17.36 -0.07 0.82
N SER A 137 -16.74 0.37 -0.27
CA SER A 137 -17.36 1.28 -1.24
C SER A 137 -18.57 0.67 -1.93
N THR A 138 -18.49 -0.59 -2.36
CA THR A 138 -19.60 -1.22 -3.11
C THR A 138 -20.85 -1.48 -2.25
N ASN A 139 -20.70 -1.49 -0.92
CA ASN A 139 -21.79 -1.73 0.01
C ASN A 139 -22.16 -0.48 0.83
N ASP A 140 -21.70 0.71 0.42
CA ASP A 140 -21.96 1.99 1.07
C ASP A 140 -21.69 1.97 2.60
N TYR A 141 -20.56 1.38 2.99
CA TYR A 141 -20.11 1.28 4.40
C TYR A 141 -19.11 2.37 4.81
N PHE A 142 -19.01 3.44 4.02
CA PHE A 142 -18.18 4.61 4.32
C PHE A 142 -19.02 5.78 4.80
#